data_AF-A0A1S1EI08-F1
#
_entry.id   AF-A0A1S1EI08-F1
#
_cell.length_a   1.000
_cell.length_b   1.000
_cell.length_c   1.000
_cell.angle_alpha   90.00
_cell.angle_beta   90.00
_cell.angle_gamma   90.00
#
_symmetry.space_group_name_H-M   'P 1'
#
loop_
_entity.id
_entity.type
_entity.pdbx_description
1 polymer ?
#
loop_
_entity_poly.entity_id
_entity_poly.type
_entity_poly.pdbx_seq_one_letter_code
_entity_poly.pdbx_strand_id
1 'polypeptide(L)'
;MTSEESQLSGTAAFDAGEGAMPTWSELVQEHADSVYRLAYRLSGNQHDAEDLTQETFMRVFRSLKNYQPGTFEGWLHRITTNLFLDMVRRRAKIRMEALPEDYERVPGTDMTPEEAYNVANLDPALQRALDDLAPDFRVAVVLCDVMGMTYEEIGDTLDVKMGTVRSRIHRGRAQLRESLEAQALDDAHAKELIRTR
;
A
#
# COMPACT_ATOMS: atom_id res chain seq x y z
N MET A 1 -25.59 14.94 -26.94
CA MET A 1 -24.82 14.27 -25.87
C MET A 1 -23.39 14.76 -26.02
N THR A 2 -23.09 15.89 -25.37
CA THR A 2 -21.73 16.40 -25.22
C THR A 2 -21.01 15.47 -24.26
N SER A 3 -19.94 14.85 -24.74
CA SER A 3 -18.97 14.16 -23.89
C SER A 3 -18.51 15.15 -22.81
N GLU A 4 -18.75 14.86 -21.53
CA GLU A 4 -18.04 15.53 -20.45
C GLU A 4 -16.57 15.17 -20.61
N GLU A 5 -15.81 16.04 -21.27
CA GLU A 5 -14.35 16.03 -21.18
C GLU A 5 -14.02 16.20 -19.71
N SER A 6 -13.63 15.11 -19.05
CA SER A 6 -13.14 15.13 -17.67
C SER A 6 -11.93 16.06 -17.63
N GLN A 7 -12.14 17.30 -17.18
CA GLN A 7 -11.06 18.26 -17.00
C GLN A 7 -10.09 17.68 -15.97
N LEU A 8 -8.82 17.52 -16.38
CA LEU A 8 -7.76 17.14 -15.46
C LEU A 8 -7.64 18.20 -14.36
N SER A 9 -7.39 17.77 -13.13
CA SER A 9 -7.20 18.67 -11.99
C SER A 9 -6.08 18.18 -11.10
N GLY A 10 -5.66 19.01 -10.13
CA GLY A 10 -4.66 18.63 -9.14
C GLY A 10 -3.32 18.25 -9.75
N THR A 11 -2.71 17.19 -9.23
CA THR A 11 -1.41 16.71 -9.71
C THR A 11 -1.47 16.17 -11.14
N ALA A 12 -2.59 15.57 -11.56
CA ALA A 12 -2.77 15.06 -12.92
C ALA A 12 -2.77 16.19 -13.97
N ALA A 13 -3.36 17.35 -13.66
CA ALA A 13 -3.29 18.52 -14.54
C ALA A 13 -1.86 19.06 -14.66
N PHE A 14 -1.12 19.11 -13.56
CA PHE A 14 0.29 19.49 -13.57
C PHE A 14 1.13 18.54 -14.42
N ASP A 15 0.94 17.24 -14.25
CA ASP A 15 1.63 16.19 -14.99
C ASP A 15 1.36 16.23 -16.50
N ALA A 16 0.13 16.57 -16.90
CA ALA A 16 -0.25 16.79 -18.29
C ALA A 16 0.25 18.14 -18.87
N GLY A 17 0.82 19.02 -18.05
CA GLY A 17 1.21 20.37 -18.45
C GLY A 17 0.04 21.34 -18.64
N GLU A 18 -1.14 20.97 -18.14
CA GLU A 18 -2.39 21.73 -18.24
C GLU A 18 -2.68 22.56 -16.98
N GLY A 19 -1.89 22.39 -15.92
CA GLY A 19 -2.07 23.08 -14.64
C GLY A 19 -0.76 23.43 -13.94
N ALA A 20 -0.85 24.29 -12.92
CA ALA A 20 0.26 24.54 -12.00
C ALA A 20 0.33 23.45 -10.92
N MET A 21 1.50 23.26 -10.32
CA MET A 21 1.65 22.35 -9.17
C MET A 21 0.69 22.79 -8.06
N PRO A 22 -0.17 21.88 -7.55
CA PRO A 22 -1.01 22.17 -6.39
C PRO A 22 -0.22 22.65 -5.18
N THR A 23 -0.89 23.39 -4.29
CA THR A 23 -0.32 23.74 -3.00
C THR A 23 -0.04 22.48 -2.17
N TRP A 24 0.84 22.59 -1.17
CA TRP A 24 1.13 21.46 -0.28
C TRP A 24 -0.13 20.89 0.38
N SER A 25 -1.05 21.74 0.81
CA SER A 25 -2.29 21.31 1.46
C SER A 25 -3.19 20.53 0.49
N GLU A 26 -3.34 21.01 -0.75
CA GLU A 26 -4.14 20.33 -1.78
C GLU A 26 -3.52 18.99 -2.16
N LEU A 27 -2.19 18.93 -2.28
CA LEU A 27 -1.44 17.70 -2.57
C LEU A 27 -1.64 16.64 -1.48
N VAL A 28 -1.50 17.03 -0.22
CA VAL A 28 -1.74 16.11 0.91
C VAL A 28 -3.20 15.67 0.91
N GLN A 29 -4.15 16.59 0.73
CA GLN A 29 -5.57 16.26 0.69
C GLN A 29 -5.94 15.31 -0.47
N GLU A 30 -5.33 15.48 -1.63
CA GLU A 30 -5.56 14.66 -2.83
C GLU A 30 -5.02 13.23 -2.65
N HIS A 31 -3.87 13.06 -1.96
CA HIS A 31 -3.11 11.81 -2.00
C HIS A 31 -3.01 11.05 -0.68
N ALA A 32 -3.27 11.67 0.48
CA ALA A 32 -2.99 11.06 1.78
C ALA A 32 -3.73 9.74 2.00
N ASP A 33 -5.02 9.69 1.64
CA ASP A 33 -5.82 8.48 1.78
C ASP A 33 -5.30 7.33 0.90
N SER A 34 -4.85 7.64 -0.33
CA SER A 34 -4.29 6.62 -1.23
C SER A 34 -2.97 6.06 -0.70
N VAL A 35 -2.08 6.94 -0.24
CA VAL A 35 -0.80 6.55 0.38
C VAL A 35 -1.03 5.71 1.64
N TYR A 36 -1.95 6.13 2.50
CA TYR A 36 -2.29 5.40 3.72
C TYR A 36 -2.87 4.01 3.42
N ARG A 37 -3.81 3.93 2.46
CA ARG A 37 -4.36 2.63 2.03
C ARG A 37 -3.27 1.69 1.50
N LEU A 38 -2.35 2.19 0.68
CA LEU A 38 -1.21 1.39 0.20
C LEU A 38 -0.33 0.94 1.37
N ALA A 39 0.08 1.86 2.24
CA ALA A 39 0.92 1.58 3.39
C ALA A 39 0.29 0.55 4.34
N TYR A 40 -1.01 0.66 4.60
CA TYR A 40 -1.77 -0.26 5.43
C TYR A 40 -1.87 -1.65 4.79
N ARG A 41 -2.16 -1.73 3.48
CA ARG A 41 -2.22 -3.02 2.76
C ARG A 41 -0.87 -3.75 2.73
N LEU A 42 0.23 -3.00 2.69
CA LEU A 42 1.58 -3.57 2.72
C LEU A 42 1.97 -4.01 4.13
N SER A 43 1.73 -3.17 5.14
CA SER A 43 2.20 -3.39 6.51
C SER A 43 1.30 -4.29 7.36
N GLY A 44 0.00 -4.29 7.11
CA GLY A 44 -1.00 -4.96 7.95
C GLY A 44 -1.16 -4.35 9.34
N ASN A 45 -0.55 -3.19 9.60
CA ASN A 45 -0.50 -2.55 10.91
C ASN A 45 -0.76 -1.04 10.77
N GLN A 46 -1.68 -0.51 11.59
CA GLN A 46 -2.05 0.91 11.54
C GLN A 46 -0.85 1.83 11.84
N HIS A 47 -0.12 1.58 12.92
CA HIS A 47 1.00 2.45 13.31
C HIS A 47 2.09 2.47 12.24
N ASP A 48 2.42 1.31 11.67
CA ASP A 48 3.33 1.24 10.54
C ASP A 48 2.79 2.00 9.32
N ALA A 49 1.48 1.92 9.05
CA ALA A 49 0.85 2.64 7.95
C ALA A 49 0.89 4.16 8.16
N GLU A 50 0.61 4.64 9.37
CA GLU A 50 0.71 6.05 9.76
C GLU A 50 2.15 6.56 9.60
N ASP A 51 3.12 5.82 10.14
CA ASP A 51 4.55 6.15 10.05
C ASP A 51 5.04 6.18 8.60
N LEU A 52 4.69 5.17 7.81
CA LEU A 52 5.04 5.10 6.38
C LEU A 52 4.42 6.26 5.61
N THR A 53 3.16 6.60 5.88
CA THR A 53 2.47 7.71 5.24
C THR A 53 3.14 9.04 5.56
N GLN A 54 3.42 9.27 6.85
CA GLN A 54 4.10 10.48 7.31
C GLN A 54 5.48 10.62 6.67
N GLU A 55 6.29 9.55 6.70
CA GLU A 55 7.63 9.54 6.11
C GLU A 55 7.59 9.71 4.59
N THR A 56 6.60 9.14 3.89
CA THR A 56 6.37 9.40 2.46
C THR A 56 6.18 10.90 2.21
N PHE A 57 5.25 11.56 2.89
CA PHE A 57 5.02 13.00 2.69
C PHE A 57 6.21 13.85 3.13
N MET A 58 6.95 13.48 4.17
CA MET A 58 8.19 14.16 4.54
C MET A 58 9.25 14.09 3.42
N ARG A 59 9.38 12.95 2.73
CA ARG A 59 10.28 12.81 1.57
C ARG A 59 9.79 13.60 0.36
N VAL A 60 8.50 13.56 0.09
CA VAL A 60 7.87 14.36 -0.97
C VAL A 60 8.12 15.83 -0.73
N PHE A 61 7.80 16.36 0.45
CA PHE A 61 7.99 17.78 0.78
C PHE A 61 9.43 18.26 0.52
N ARG A 62 10.43 17.46 0.92
CA ARG A 62 11.85 17.80 0.73
C ARG A 62 12.28 17.81 -0.74
N SER A 63 11.61 17.04 -1.60
CA SER A 63 12.00 16.81 -3.00
C SER A 63 11.04 17.42 -4.03
N LEU A 64 9.88 17.92 -3.60
CA LEU A 64 8.80 18.42 -4.46
C LEU A 64 9.28 19.51 -5.41
N LYS A 65 10.15 20.41 -4.95
CA LYS A 65 10.74 21.48 -5.78
C LYS A 65 11.55 20.98 -6.99
N ASN A 66 12.00 19.73 -6.96
CA ASN A 66 12.79 19.11 -8.02
C ASN A 66 11.95 18.11 -8.82
N TYR A 67 10.69 17.89 -8.45
CA TYR A 67 9.79 17.01 -9.18
C TYR A 67 9.64 17.51 -10.61
N GLN A 68 9.66 16.58 -11.56
CA GLN A 68 9.40 16.85 -12.97
C GLN A 68 8.08 16.17 -13.34
N PRO A 69 7.23 16.82 -14.16
CA PRO A 69 5.98 16.23 -14.64
C PRO A 69 6.16 14.79 -15.10
N GLY A 70 5.29 13.91 -14.60
CA GLY A 70 5.36 12.47 -14.84
C GLY A 70 4.08 11.79 -14.36
N THR A 71 4.19 10.72 -13.57
CA THR A 71 3.05 10.20 -12.82
C THR A 71 3.29 10.48 -11.34
N PHE A 72 2.66 11.51 -10.79
CA PHE A 72 2.82 11.90 -9.39
C PHE A 72 2.43 10.75 -8.45
N GLU A 73 1.32 10.08 -8.75
CA GLU A 73 0.86 8.91 -8.01
C GLU A 73 1.88 7.76 -8.05
N GLY A 74 2.45 7.46 -9.21
CA GLY A 74 3.52 6.47 -9.36
C GLY A 74 4.77 6.83 -8.55
N TRP A 75 5.09 8.11 -8.44
CA TRP A 75 6.18 8.59 -7.59
C TRP A 75 5.90 8.38 -6.10
N LEU A 76 4.68 8.65 -5.64
CA LEU A 76 4.25 8.37 -4.27
C LEU A 76 4.28 6.86 -3.95
N HIS A 77 3.78 6.03 -4.86
CA HIS A 77 3.81 4.58 -4.72
C HIS A 77 5.23 4.04 -4.63
N ARG A 78 6.16 4.58 -5.43
CA ARG A 78 7.59 4.23 -5.37
C ARG A 78 8.19 4.57 -4.01
N ILE A 79 7.96 5.78 -3.50
CA ILE A 79 8.49 6.19 -2.18
C ILE A 79 7.93 5.29 -1.08
N THR A 80 6.62 5.11 -1.04
CA THR A 80 5.91 4.32 -0.01
C THR A 80 6.36 2.87 -0.02
N THR A 81 6.45 2.26 -1.20
CA THR A 81 6.88 0.87 -1.36
C THR A 81 8.33 0.68 -0.91
N ASN A 82 9.23 1.60 -1.28
CA ASN A 82 10.63 1.53 -0.86
C ASN A 82 10.78 1.66 0.65
N LEU A 83 10.01 2.56 1.27
CA LEU A 83 9.97 2.70 2.73
C LEU A 83 9.50 1.41 3.41
N PHE A 84 8.44 0.78 2.91
CA PHE A 84 7.96 -0.50 3.41
C PHE A 84 9.02 -1.60 3.28
N LEU A 85 9.63 -1.75 2.11
CA LEU A 85 10.66 -2.78 1.88
C LEU A 85 11.88 -2.55 2.79
N ASP A 86 12.30 -1.30 2.99
CA ASP A 86 13.40 -0.97 3.90
C ASP A 86 13.04 -1.25 5.36
N MET A 87 11.81 -0.93 5.78
CA MET A 87 11.29 -1.29 7.10
C MET A 87 11.38 -2.80 7.34
N VAL A 88 10.91 -3.62 6.39
CA VAL A 88 10.95 -5.08 6.50
C VAL A 88 12.40 -5.59 6.54
N ARG A 89 13.29 -5.08 5.69
CA ARG A 89 14.73 -5.44 5.70
C ARG A 89 15.39 -5.12 7.04
N ARG A 90 15.06 -3.97 7.63
CA ARG A 90 15.57 -3.58 8.96
C ARG A 90 15.08 -4.53 10.04
N ARG A 91 13.79 -4.87 10.06
CA ARG A 91 13.21 -5.82 11.03
C ARG A 91 13.84 -7.20 10.93
N ALA A 92 14.05 -7.71 9.72
CA ALA A 92 14.69 -9.02 9.51
C ALA A 92 16.15 -9.06 10.04
N LYS A 93 16.85 -7.92 10.07
CA LYS A 93 18.21 -7.80 10.59
C LYS A 93 18.25 -7.69 12.13
N ILE A 94 17.22 -7.13 12.74
CA ILE A 94 17.11 -7.01 14.19
C ILE A 94 16.62 -8.36 14.72
N ARG A 95 17.54 -9.20 15.21
CA ARG A 95 17.17 -10.34 16.05
C ARG A 95 16.49 -9.76 17.29
N MET A 96 15.18 -9.95 17.43
CA MET A 96 14.47 -9.65 18.68
C MET A 96 15.03 -10.59 19.76
N GLU A 97 15.84 -10.05 20.66
CA GLU A 97 16.03 -10.66 21.97
C GLU A 97 14.71 -10.52 22.72
N ALA A 98 14.23 -11.62 23.31
CA ALA A 98 13.03 -11.60 24.13
C ALA A 98 13.23 -10.58 25.27
N LEU A 99 12.27 -9.67 25.42
CA LEU A 99 12.24 -8.76 26.56
C LEU A 99 12.09 -9.57 27.86
N PRO A 100 12.77 -9.20 28.96
CA PRO A 100 12.56 -9.81 30.28
C PRO A 100 11.08 -9.75 30.67
N GLU A 101 10.54 -10.79 31.33
CA GLU A 101 9.09 -10.92 31.64
C GLU A 101 8.53 -9.86 32.62
N ASP A 102 9.37 -9.02 33.23
CA ASP A 102 8.98 -7.98 34.20
C ASP A 102 8.72 -6.61 33.53
N TYR A 103 7.70 -6.52 32.67
CA TYR A 103 7.16 -5.22 32.22
C TYR A 103 5.72 -5.02 32.69
N GLU A 104 5.45 -3.83 33.24
CA GLU A 104 4.09 -3.35 33.43
C GLU A 104 3.41 -3.22 32.06
N ARG A 105 2.30 -3.93 31.88
CA ARG A 105 1.42 -3.75 30.71
C ARG A 105 0.82 -2.35 30.76
N VAL A 106 1.30 -1.48 29.91
CA VAL A 106 0.58 -0.25 29.54
C VAL A 106 -0.65 -0.68 28.73
N PRO A 107 -1.87 -0.27 29.09
CA PRO A 107 -3.05 -0.51 28.25
C PRO A 107 -2.79 0.04 26.85
N GLY A 108 -3.00 -0.79 25.82
CA GLY A 108 -2.94 -0.33 24.45
C GLY A 108 -3.96 0.78 24.21
N THR A 109 -3.58 1.78 23.42
CA THR A 109 -4.54 2.66 22.75
C THR A 109 -5.23 1.87 21.63
N ASP A 110 -6.03 0.88 22.01
CA ASP A 110 -6.81 0.09 21.07
C ASP A 110 -7.85 0.98 20.39
N MET A 111 -8.02 0.81 19.08
CA MET A 111 -9.00 1.53 18.27
C MET A 111 -10.43 1.36 18.80
N THR A 112 -11.25 2.39 18.61
CA THR A 112 -12.69 2.24 18.72
C THR A 112 -13.24 1.38 17.57
N PRO A 113 -14.35 0.65 17.75
CA PRO A 113 -14.97 -0.16 16.70
C PRO A 113 -15.31 0.64 15.42
N GLU A 114 -15.52 1.95 15.54
CA GLU A 114 -15.84 2.87 14.45
C GLU A 114 -14.59 3.28 13.65
N GLU A 115 -13.45 3.49 14.31
CA GLU A 115 -12.15 3.72 13.67
C GLU A 115 -11.66 2.47 12.93
N ALA A 116 -11.89 1.29 13.52
CA ALA A 116 -11.65 0.01 12.85
C ALA A 116 -12.54 -0.15 11.61
N TYR A 117 -13.82 0.25 11.67
CA TYR A 117 -14.76 0.17 10.55
C TYR A 117 -14.39 1.10 9.37
N ASN A 118 -13.89 2.30 9.66
CA ASN A 118 -13.52 3.28 8.62
C ASN A 118 -12.20 2.93 7.92
N VAL A 119 -11.27 2.22 8.60
CA VAL A 119 -10.05 1.66 7.99
C VAL A 119 -10.31 0.30 7.32
N ALA A 120 -11.26 -0.48 7.86
CA ALA A 120 -11.55 -1.84 7.45
C ALA A 120 -12.82 -1.95 6.59
N ASN A 121 -12.64 -1.83 5.29
CA ASN A 121 -13.30 -2.76 4.37
C ASN A 121 -12.25 -3.65 3.71
N LEU A 122 -11.38 -4.25 4.54
CA LEU A 122 -10.62 -5.42 4.16
C LEU A 122 -11.02 -6.57 5.06
N ASP A 123 -11.38 -7.67 4.44
CA ASP A 123 -11.56 -8.93 5.12
C ASP A 123 -10.28 -9.29 5.90
N PRO A 124 -10.34 -9.51 7.23
CA PRO A 124 -9.19 -9.95 8.02
C PRO A 124 -8.47 -11.18 7.46
N ALA A 125 -9.18 -12.08 6.77
CA ALA A 125 -8.60 -13.21 6.07
C ALA A 125 -7.68 -12.79 4.93
N LEU A 126 -8.06 -11.75 4.17
CA LEU A 126 -7.24 -11.20 3.10
C LEU A 126 -6.00 -10.51 3.65
N GLN A 127 -6.11 -9.75 4.75
CA GLN A 127 -4.92 -9.14 5.36
C GLN A 127 -3.94 -10.21 5.85
N ARG A 128 -4.43 -11.24 6.56
CA ARG A 128 -3.59 -12.37 7.00
C ARG A 128 -2.92 -13.08 5.82
N ALA A 129 -3.66 -13.34 4.75
CA ALA A 129 -3.11 -13.97 3.56
C ALA A 129 -2.02 -13.11 2.89
N LEU A 130 -2.20 -11.78 2.86
CA LEU A 130 -1.17 -10.85 2.39
C LEU A 130 0.07 -10.89 3.31
N ASP A 131 -0.14 -10.99 4.62
CA ASP A 131 0.92 -11.02 5.63
C ASP A 131 1.82 -12.28 5.55
N ASP A 132 1.28 -13.38 5.04
CA ASP A 132 2.03 -14.62 4.79
C ASP A 132 2.93 -14.56 3.54
N LEU A 133 2.67 -13.62 2.63
CA LEU A 133 3.48 -13.48 1.42
C LEU A 133 4.86 -12.92 1.72
N ALA A 134 5.84 -13.42 0.96
CA ALA A 134 7.14 -12.75 0.86
C ALA A 134 6.93 -11.26 0.42
N PRO A 135 7.69 -10.30 1.00
CA PRO A 135 7.44 -8.87 0.80
C PRO A 135 7.36 -8.44 -0.67
N ASP A 136 8.25 -8.98 -1.50
CA ASP A 136 8.30 -8.71 -2.93
C ASP A 136 7.05 -9.19 -3.69
N PHE A 137 6.43 -10.29 -3.25
CA PHE A 137 5.19 -10.80 -3.84
C PHE A 137 4.00 -9.99 -3.34
N ARG A 138 3.97 -9.66 -2.05
CA ARG A 138 2.94 -8.79 -1.45
C ARG A 138 2.85 -7.47 -2.17
N VAL A 139 3.99 -6.78 -2.32
CA VAL A 139 4.09 -5.50 -3.01
C VAL A 139 3.55 -5.60 -4.43
N ALA A 140 4.00 -6.60 -5.21
CA ALA A 140 3.57 -6.73 -6.59
C ALA A 140 2.06 -6.98 -6.73
N VAL A 141 1.48 -7.81 -5.83
CA VAL A 141 0.03 -8.06 -5.82
C VAL A 141 -0.75 -6.83 -5.37
N VAL A 142 -0.33 -6.14 -4.31
CA VAL A 142 -1.03 -4.95 -3.81
C VAL A 142 -1.04 -3.84 -4.86
N LEU A 143 0.10 -3.55 -5.50
CA LEU A 143 0.15 -2.53 -6.56
C LEU A 143 -0.75 -2.89 -7.75
N CYS A 144 -0.83 -4.16 -8.13
CA CYS A 144 -1.67 -4.61 -9.24
C CYS A 144 -3.16 -4.66 -8.89
N ASP A 145 -3.52 -5.35 -7.82
CA ASP A 145 -4.90 -5.78 -7.54
C ASP A 145 -5.65 -4.81 -6.62
N VAL A 146 -4.91 -3.96 -5.90
CA VAL A 146 -5.48 -2.95 -5.00
C VAL A 146 -5.31 -1.55 -5.57
N MET A 147 -4.11 -1.21 -6.05
CA MET A 147 -3.85 0.12 -6.63
C MET A 147 -4.16 0.21 -8.13
N GLY A 148 -4.50 -0.92 -8.78
CA GLY A 148 -4.90 -0.94 -10.18
C GLY A 148 -3.78 -0.63 -11.18
N MET A 149 -2.52 -0.66 -10.75
CA MET A 149 -1.38 -0.31 -11.60
C MET A 149 -1.17 -1.35 -12.70
N THR A 150 -0.80 -0.86 -13.88
CA THR A 150 -0.38 -1.71 -14.98
C THR A 150 0.96 -2.39 -14.67
N TYR A 151 1.25 -3.49 -15.36
CA TYR A 151 2.51 -4.21 -15.13
C TYR A 151 3.75 -3.36 -15.48
N GLU A 152 3.61 -2.43 -16.43
CA GLU A 152 4.66 -1.49 -16.82
C GLU A 152 4.93 -0.49 -15.69
N GLU A 153 3.89 0.16 -15.18
CA GLU A 153 4.01 1.08 -14.04
C GLU A 153 4.58 0.39 -12.79
N ILE A 154 4.21 -0.88 -12.55
CA ILE A 154 4.79 -1.68 -11.47
C ILE A 154 6.27 -1.94 -11.72
N GLY A 155 6.67 -2.24 -12.96
CA GLY A 155 8.07 -2.41 -13.34
C GLY A 155 8.90 -1.17 -13.04
N ASP A 156 8.39 0.00 -13.42
CA ASP A 156 9.04 1.29 -13.16
C ASP A 156 9.03 1.66 -11.67
N THR A 157 7.96 1.35 -10.95
CA THR A 157 7.83 1.61 -9.51
C THR A 157 8.83 0.79 -8.71
N LEU A 158 9.00 -0.48 -9.07
CA LEU A 158 9.85 -1.43 -8.35
C LEU A 158 11.28 -1.52 -8.90
N ASP A 159 11.58 -0.83 -10.00
CA ASP A 159 12.84 -0.92 -10.74
C ASP A 159 13.20 -2.37 -11.10
N VAL A 160 12.24 -3.09 -11.70
CA VAL A 160 12.43 -4.49 -12.13
C VAL A 160 11.86 -4.74 -13.52
N LYS A 161 12.41 -5.75 -14.21
CA LYS A 161 11.96 -6.15 -15.53
C LYS A 161 10.52 -6.68 -15.51
N MET A 162 9.79 -6.44 -16.61
CA MET A 162 8.42 -6.95 -16.83
C MET A 162 8.25 -8.45 -16.56
N GLY A 163 9.24 -9.28 -16.91
CA GLY A 163 9.20 -10.72 -16.60
C GLY A 163 9.17 -11.01 -15.09
N THR A 164 9.90 -10.21 -14.31
CA THR A 164 9.91 -10.28 -12.84
C THR A 164 8.57 -9.85 -12.26
N VAL A 165 7.98 -8.75 -12.77
CA VAL A 165 6.64 -8.29 -12.35
C VAL A 165 5.62 -9.41 -12.54
N ARG A 166 5.53 -9.97 -13.76
CA ARG A 166 4.60 -11.07 -14.08
C ARG A 166 4.81 -12.27 -13.15
N SER A 167 6.06 -12.66 -12.92
CA SER A 167 6.36 -13.81 -12.06
C SER A 167 5.98 -13.57 -10.61
N ARG A 168 6.26 -12.38 -10.05
CA ARG A 168 5.89 -12.00 -8.68
C ARG A 168 4.37 -11.98 -8.49
N ILE A 169 3.63 -11.34 -9.40
CA ILE A 169 2.16 -11.29 -9.34
C ILE A 169 1.57 -12.69 -9.43
N HIS A 170 2.02 -13.51 -10.39
CA HIS A 170 1.51 -14.86 -10.55
C HIS A 170 1.74 -15.71 -9.29
N ARG A 171 2.95 -15.69 -8.74
CA ARG A 171 3.28 -16.45 -7.51
C ARG A 171 2.52 -15.92 -6.30
N GLY A 172 2.45 -14.60 -6.14
CA GLY A 172 1.70 -13.97 -5.04
C GLY A 172 0.22 -14.32 -5.08
N ARG A 173 -0.44 -14.22 -6.24
CA ARG A 173 -1.85 -14.63 -6.39
C ARG A 173 -2.08 -16.12 -6.13
N ALA A 174 -1.14 -16.98 -6.54
CA ALA A 174 -1.25 -18.42 -6.27
C ALA A 174 -1.18 -18.70 -4.75
N GLN A 175 -0.23 -18.10 -4.04
CA GLN A 175 -0.09 -18.24 -2.58
C GLN A 175 -1.27 -17.63 -1.82
N LEU A 176 -1.79 -16.49 -2.27
CA LEU A 176 -3.01 -15.90 -1.69
C LEU A 176 -4.20 -16.83 -1.82
N ARG A 177 -4.39 -17.42 -3.00
CA ARG A 177 -5.49 -18.37 -3.22
C ARG A 177 -5.36 -19.56 -2.28
N GLU A 178 -4.17 -20.15 -2.17
CA GLU A 178 -3.92 -21.28 -1.27
C GLU A 178 -4.18 -20.93 0.21
N SER A 179 -3.69 -19.77 0.67
CA SER A 179 -3.94 -19.30 2.05
C SER A 179 -5.42 -19.04 2.30
N LEU A 180 -6.13 -18.39 1.38
CA LEU A 180 -7.55 -18.12 1.51
C LEU A 180 -8.40 -19.40 1.45
N GLU A 181 -8.07 -20.36 0.58
CA GLU A 181 -8.72 -21.66 0.52
C GLU A 181 -8.56 -22.45 1.81
N ALA A 182 -7.36 -22.42 2.41
CA ALA A 182 -7.10 -23.04 3.72
C ALA A 182 -7.92 -22.36 4.82
N GLN A 183 -7.96 -21.03 4.87
CA GLN A 183 -8.74 -20.27 5.85
C GLN A 183 -10.26 -20.47 5.67
N ALA A 184 -10.72 -20.63 4.43
CA ALA A 184 -12.13 -20.87 4.11
C ALA A 184 -12.64 -22.23 4.60
N LEU A 185 -11.78 -23.16 5.02
CA LEU A 185 -12.23 -24.38 5.70
C LEU A 185 -12.80 -24.06 7.10
N ASP A 186 -12.27 -23.03 7.75
CA ASP A 186 -12.57 -22.66 9.13
C ASP A 186 -13.37 -21.34 9.28
N ASP A 187 -13.48 -20.54 8.20
CA ASP A 187 -14.11 -19.21 8.21
C ASP A 187 -15.11 -19.02 7.06
N ALA A 188 -16.32 -18.54 7.37
CA ALA A 188 -17.37 -18.27 6.39
C ALA A 188 -17.10 -17.03 5.53
N HIS A 189 -16.35 -16.04 6.02
CA HIS A 189 -16.05 -14.80 5.30
C HIS A 189 -15.02 -15.05 4.18
N ALA A 190 -13.99 -15.86 4.46
CA ALA A 190 -13.03 -16.32 3.46
C ALA A 190 -13.69 -17.10 2.30
N LYS A 191 -14.78 -17.84 2.55
CA LYS A 191 -15.56 -18.53 1.49
C LYS A 191 -16.21 -17.55 0.52
N GLU A 192 -16.58 -16.35 0.98
CA GLU A 192 -17.21 -15.32 0.16
C GLU A 192 -16.18 -14.66 -0.77
N LEU A 193 -14.97 -14.38 -0.27
CA LEU A 193 -13.87 -13.84 -1.08
C LEU A 193 -13.49 -14.72 -2.28
N ILE A 194 -13.54 -16.04 -2.12
CA ILE A 194 -13.19 -17.00 -3.19
C ILE A 194 -14.28 -17.03 -4.28
N ARG A 195 -15.54 -16.76 -3.94
CA ARG A 195 -16.69 -16.86 -4.87
C ARG A 195 -16.88 -15.63 -5.76
N THR A 196 -16.31 -14.50 -5.39
CA THR A 196 -16.56 -13.19 -6.04
C THR A 196 -15.46 -12.78 -7.03
N ARG A 197 -14.53 -13.67 -7.38
CA ARG A 197 -13.46 -13.43 -8.38
C ARG A 197 -13.30 -14.62 -9.33
#